data_AF-A0A7S0B621-F1
#
_entry.id   AF-A0A7S0B621-F1
#
_cell.length_a   1.000
_cell.length_b   1.000
_cell.length_c   1.000
_cell.angle_alpha   90.00
_cell.angle_beta   90.00
_cell.angle_gamma   90.00
#
_symmetry.space_group_name_H-M   'P 1'
#
loop_
_entity.id
_entity.type
_entity.pdbx_description
1 polymer ?
#
loop_
_entity_poly.entity_id
_entity_poly.type
_entity_poly.pdbx_seq_one_letter_code
_entity_poly.pdbx_strand_id
1 'polypeptide(L)'
;KYCRSRGTGLAFQERRLFARVPIISLRHRRHNCTVDVSFQNLLPLYNTRLIRAYCDVEPCVSLLAVVVKRWAKTLSMASTMTGYISSYAWTLMVIYYLQVCH
;
A
#
# COMPACT_ATOMS: atom_id res chain seq x y z
N LYS A 1 -21.63 11.51 -31.29
CA LYS A 1 -21.76 10.10 -30.85
C LYS A 1 -20.66 9.25 -31.49
N TYR A 2 -19.39 9.36 -31.08
CA TYR A 2 -18.34 8.43 -31.50
C TYR A 2 -17.19 8.46 -30.47
N CYS A 3 -16.94 7.31 -29.84
CA CYS A 3 -15.58 6.77 -29.67
C CYS A 3 -15.69 5.30 -29.25
N ARG A 4 -15.40 4.39 -30.19
CA ARG A 4 -15.11 2.98 -29.90
C ARG A 4 -13.71 2.93 -29.28
N SER A 5 -13.63 2.63 -27.99
CA SER A 5 -12.35 2.31 -27.35
C SER A 5 -12.47 0.91 -26.74
N ARG A 6 -11.61 0.00 -27.19
CA ARG A 6 -11.43 -1.36 -26.66
C ARG A 6 -11.42 -1.29 -25.13
N GLY A 7 -12.47 -1.80 -24.49
CA GLY A 7 -12.73 -1.57 -23.07
C GLY A 7 -11.58 -2.08 -22.20
N THR A 8 -10.77 -1.16 -21.67
CA THR A 8 -9.92 -1.40 -20.51
C THR A 8 -10.82 -1.98 -19.43
N GLY A 9 -10.57 -3.20 -18.97
CA GLY A 9 -11.45 -3.95 -18.06
C GLY A 9 -11.56 -3.37 -16.65
N LEU A 10 -11.41 -2.06 -16.46
CA LEU A 10 -11.49 -1.36 -15.19
C LEU A 10 -12.95 -0.99 -14.91
N ALA A 11 -13.51 -1.56 -13.86
CA ALA A 11 -14.79 -1.16 -13.29
C ALA A 11 -14.54 -0.14 -12.18
N PHE A 12 -15.39 0.89 -12.11
CA PHE A 12 -15.36 1.83 -10.99
C PHE A 12 -15.84 1.14 -9.71
N GLN A 13 -15.15 1.34 -8.58
CA GLN A 13 -15.51 0.71 -7.30
C GLN A 13 -15.99 1.74 -6.26
N GLU A 14 -15.13 2.68 -5.84
CA GLU A 14 -15.46 3.62 -4.76
C GLU A 14 -14.79 4.98 -4.98
N ARG A 15 -15.45 6.07 -4.55
CA ARG A 15 -14.90 7.43 -4.48
C ARG A 15 -14.83 7.85 -3.02
N ARG A 16 -13.62 8.03 -2.48
CA ARG A 16 -13.42 8.69 -1.18
C ARG A 16 -12.92 10.10 -1.42
N LEU A 17 -13.86 11.03 -1.56
CA LEU A 17 -13.56 12.44 -1.86
C LEU A 17 -13.46 13.32 -0.60
N PHE A 18 -14.05 12.88 0.51
CA PHE A 18 -14.07 13.62 1.79
C PHE A 18 -12.94 13.26 2.74
N ALA A 19 -12.04 12.36 2.36
CA ALA A 19 -10.85 12.06 3.13
C ALA A 19 -9.79 13.16 2.95
N ARG A 20 -8.83 13.25 3.88
CA ARG A 20 -7.70 14.20 3.81
C ARG A 20 -6.94 14.16 2.48
N VAL A 21 -6.90 12.98 1.84
CA VAL A 21 -6.43 12.81 0.46
C VAL A 21 -7.55 12.14 -0.33
N PRO A 22 -8.04 12.76 -1.43
CA PRO A 22 -9.08 12.15 -2.25
C PRO A 22 -8.52 10.96 -3.02
N ILE A 23 -9.22 9.82 -2.94
CA ILE A 23 -8.83 8.56 -3.59
C ILE A 23 -9.98 8.05 -4.46
N ILE A 24 -9.65 7.65 -5.68
CA ILE A 24 -10.53 6.95 -6.61
C ILE A 24 -10.06 5.50 -6.68
N SER A 25 -10.90 4.57 -6.21
CA SER A 25 -10.62 3.13 -6.26
C SER A 25 -11.32 2.48 -7.46
N LEU A 26 -10.55 1.77 -8.27
CA LEU A 26 -10.98 1.09 -9.49
C LEU A 26 -10.68 -0.42 -9.37
N ARG A 27 -11.56 -1.28 -9.85
CA ARG A 27 -11.35 -2.73 -9.86
C ARG A 27 -11.13 -3.23 -11.28
N HIS A 28 -9.98 -3.84 -11.55
CA HIS A 28 -9.71 -4.48 -12.81
C HIS A 28 -10.38 -5.86 -12.87
N ARG A 29 -11.38 -6.02 -13.74
CA ARG A 29 -12.21 -7.23 -13.86
C ARG A 29 -11.43 -8.47 -14.30
N ARG A 30 -10.40 -8.32 -15.14
CA ARG A 30 -9.64 -9.47 -15.67
C ARG A 30 -8.64 -10.05 -14.67
N HIS A 31 -7.99 -9.21 -13.87
CA HIS A 31 -6.98 -9.65 -12.90
C HIS A 31 -7.48 -9.62 -11.45
N ASN A 32 -8.75 -9.24 -11.25
CA ASN A 32 -9.37 -9.06 -9.94
C ASN A 32 -8.51 -8.21 -8.96
N CYS A 33 -7.80 -7.21 -9.49
CA CYS A 33 -6.98 -6.32 -8.70
C CYS A 33 -7.68 -4.98 -8.48
N THR A 34 -7.48 -4.40 -7.30
CA THR A 34 -7.95 -3.05 -6.96
C THR A 34 -6.81 -2.07 -7.20
N VAL A 35 -7.13 -0.93 -7.81
CA VAL A 35 -6.20 0.14 -8.20
C VAL A 35 -6.71 1.42 -7.56
N ASP A 36 -5.92 1.97 -6.65
CA ASP A 36 -6.23 3.22 -5.98
C ASP A 36 -5.45 4.37 -6.65
N VAL A 37 -6.17 5.40 -7.08
CA VAL A 37 -5.61 6.60 -7.72
C VAL A 37 -5.83 7.80 -6.80
N SER A 38 -4.75 8.47 -6.43
CA SER A 38 -4.80 9.72 -5.67
C SER A 38 -4.13 10.83 -6.47
N PHE A 39 -4.63 12.06 -6.35
CA PHE A 39 -4.10 13.22 -7.06
C PHE A 39 -3.19 14.03 -6.13
N GLN A 40 -2.03 14.45 -6.65
CA GLN A 40 -1.07 15.33 -5.97
C GLN A 40 -0.57 14.84 -4.59
N ASN A 41 -0.69 13.55 -4.29
CA ASN A 41 -0.16 12.98 -3.05
C ASN A 41 1.27 12.44 -3.25
N LEU A 42 2.27 13.30 -3.04
CA LEU A 42 3.69 12.92 -3.18
C LEU A 42 4.25 12.21 -1.95
N LEU A 43 3.59 12.30 -0.80
CA LEU A 43 4.09 11.70 0.45
C LEU A 43 4.27 10.17 0.35
N PRO A 44 3.33 9.39 -0.20
CA PRO A 44 3.55 7.96 -0.45
C PRO A 44 4.75 7.66 -1.33
N LEU A 45 5.05 8.51 -2.33
CA LEU A 45 6.21 8.34 -3.21
C LEU A 45 7.51 8.44 -2.41
N TYR A 46 7.63 9.45 -1.55
CA TYR A 46 8.80 9.60 -0.68
C TYR A 46 8.91 8.45 0.34
N ASN A 47 7.79 8.03 0.94
CA ASN A 47 7.78 6.91 1.88
C ASN A 47 8.22 5.59 1.22
N THR A 48 7.77 5.32 -0.01
CA THR A 48 8.21 4.13 -0.77
C THR A 48 9.71 4.22 -1.10
N ARG A 49 10.23 5.40 -1.47
CA ARG A 49 11.67 5.60 -1.70
C ARG A 49 12.49 5.40 -0.42
N LEU A 50 12.00 5.88 0.72
CA LEU A 50 12.63 5.70 2.02
C LEU A 50 12.73 4.21 2.40
N ILE A 51 11.60 3.48 2.35
CA ILE A 51 11.60 2.03 2.63
C ILE A 51 12.55 1.30 1.68
N ARG A 52 12.53 1.67 0.39
CA ARG A 52 13.44 1.07 -0.60
C ARG A 52 14.90 1.29 -0.23
N ALA A 53 15.27 2.51 0.16
CA ALA A 53 16.63 2.80 0.59
C ALA A 53 17.05 1.93 1.79
N TYR A 54 16.18 1.70 2.77
CA TYR A 54 16.47 0.78 3.88
C TYR A 54 16.64 -0.67 3.42
N CYS A 55 15.79 -1.15 2.50
CA CYS A 55 15.94 -2.49 1.92
C CYS A 55 17.23 -2.65 1.08
N ASP A 56 17.68 -1.57 0.44
CA ASP A 56 18.91 -1.56 -0.36
C ASP A 56 20.17 -1.56 0.53
N VAL A 57 20.09 -0.96 1.73
CA VAL A 57 21.17 -1.00 2.73
C VAL A 57 21.32 -2.41 3.32
N GLU A 58 20.22 -3.02 3.74
CA GLU A 58 20.24 -4.36 4.32
C GLU A 58 19.08 -5.23 3.77
N PRO A 59 19.39 -6.27 2.96
CA PRO A 59 18.37 -7.13 2.38
C PRO A 59 17.47 -7.83 3.42
N CYS A 60 17.99 -8.07 4.63
CA CYS A 60 17.24 -8.67 5.74
C CYS A 60 15.99 -7.86 6.12
N VAL A 61 16.02 -6.53 5.98
CA VAL A 61 14.87 -5.64 6.24
C VAL A 61 13.68 -6.06 5.39
N SER A 62 13.91 -6.34 4.11
CA SER A 62 12.85 -6.73 3.18
C SER A 62 12.25 -8.09 3.54
N LEU A 63 13.09 -9.05 3.91
CA LEU A 63 12.67 -10.40 4.31
C LEU A 63 11.84 -10.34 5.58
N LEU A 64 12.36 -9.67 6.61
CA LEU A 64 11.68 -9.54 7.90
C LEU A 64 10.37 -8.77 7.77
N ALA A 65 10.33 -7.69 6.98
CA ALA A 65 9.11 -6.94 6.71
C ALA A 65 8.04 -7.81 6.02
N VAL A 66 8.41 -8.72 5.12
CA VAL A 66 7.46 -9.65 4.48
C VAL A 66 6.94 -10.68 5.49
N VAL A 67 7.81 -11.24 6.33
CA VAL A 67 7.43 -12.21 7.37
C VAL A 67 6.46 -11.56 8.38
N VAL A 68 6.82 -10.40 8.92
CA VAL A 68 5.99 -9.67 9.89
C VAL A 68 4.65 -9.26 9.27
N LYS A 69 4.62 -8.82 8.01
CA LYS A 69 3.35 -8.52 7.32
C LYS A 69 2.46 -9.74 7.17
N ARG A 70 3.02 -10.89 6.81
CA ARG A 70 2.25 -12.14 6.70
C ARG A 70 1.69 -12.55 8.06
N TRP A 71 2.52 -12.50 9.09
CA TRP A 71 2.11 -12.77 10.47
C TRP A 71 1.00 -11.83 10.95
N ALA A 72 1.14 -10.51 10.75
CA ALA A 72 0.11 -9.53 11.09
C ALA A 72 -1.20 -9.78 10.33
N LYS A 73 -1.11 -10.21 9.06
CA LYS A 73 -2.29 -10.58 8.26
C LYS A 73 -2.98 -11.83 8.78
N THR A 74 -2.23 -12.86 9.20
CA THR A 74 -2.81 -14.08 9.81
C THR A 74 -3.56 -13.79 11.10
N LEU A 75 -3.13 -12.77 11.85
CA LEU A 75 -3.82 -12.32 13.07
C LEU A 75 -4.93 -11.28 12.80
N SER A 76 -5.19 -10.93 11.52
CA SER A 76 -6.15 -9.88 11.12
C SER A 76 -5.83 -8.47 11.68
N MET A 77 -4.57 -8.23 12.09
CA MET A 77 -4.09 -6.96 12.67
C MET A 77 -3.49 -6.00 11.64
N ALA A 78 -3.70 -6.24 10.35
CA ALA A 78 -3.11 -5.47 9.25
C ALA A 78 -4.07 -4.46 8.60
N SER A 79 -5.28 -4.30 9.16
CA SER A 79 -6.32 -3.43 8.59
C SER A 79 -6.51 -2.17 9.42
N THR A 80 -6.26 -1.02 8.81
CA THR A 80 -6.53 0.30 9.42
C THR A 80 -8.00 0.61 9.56
N MET A 81 -8.86 -0.05 8.77
CA MET A 81 -10.30 0.18 8.80
C MET A 81 -10.95 -0.40 10.06
N THR A 82 -10.31 -1.40 10.69
CA THR A 82 -10.76 -2.02 11.94
C THR A 82 -10.06 -1.47 13.18
N GLY A 83 -9.25 -0.40 13.04
CA GLY A 83 -8.53 0.24 14.14
C GLY A 83 -7.15 -0.35 14.45
N TYR A 84 -6.71 -1.38 13.71
CA TYR A 84 -5.35 -1.91 13.84
C TYR A 84 -4.35 -1.10 13.01
N ILE A 85 -3.07 -1.36 13.25
CA ILE A 85 -1.97 -0.64 12.59
C ILE A 85 -1.83 -1.01 11.11
N SER A 86 -1.45 -0.03 10.30
CA SER A 86 -1.30 -0.18 8.85
C SER A 86 -0.13 -1.10 8.48
N SER A 87 -0.18 -1.71 7.29
CA SER A 87 0.96 -2.46 6.75
C SER A 87 2.24 -1.60 6.62
N TYR A 88 2.10 -0.29 6.45
CA TYR A 88 3.22 0.65 6.47
C TYR A 88 3.82 0.78 7.87
N ALA A 89 2.99 0.95 8.90
CA ALA A 89 3.43 1.02 10.29
C ALA A 89 4.17 -0.26 10.73
N TRP A 90 3.67 -1.44 10.34
CA TRP A 90 4.38 -2.71 10.52
C TRP A 90 5.78 -2.72 9.87
N THR A 91 5.92 -2.11 8.69
CA THR A 91 7.22 -1.99 8.01
C THR A 91 8.17 -1.08 8.78
N LEU A 92 7.66 0.05 9.28
CA LEU A 92 8.45 0.99 10.08
C LEU A 92 8.92 0.38 11.40
N MET A 93 8.10 -0.42 12.07
CA MET A 93 8.51 -1.11 13.30
C MET A 93 9.64 -2.11 13.05
N VAL A 94 9.63 -2.80 11.91
CA VAL A 94 10.74 -3.69 11.51
C VAL A 94 12.02 -2.88 11.28
N ILE A 95 11.94 -1.77 10.54
CA ILE A 95 13.08 -0.88 10.30
C ILE A 95 13.63 -0.35 11.63
N TYR A 96 12.75 0.13 12.52
CA TYR A 96 13.14 0.65 13.82
C TYR A 96 13.80 -0.42 14.70
N TYR A 97 13.25 -1.63 14.73
CA TYR A 97 13.84 -2.76 15.45
C TYR A 97 15.28 -3.03 14.99
N LEU A 98 15.51 -3.05 13.68
CA LEU A 98 16.85 -3.25 13.12
C LEU A 98 17.79 -2.06 13.38
N GLN A 99 17.26 -0.83 13.48
CA GLN A 99 18.06 0.36 13.84
C GLN A 99 18.49 0.40 15.31
N VAL A 100 17.73 -0.23 16.21
CA VAL A 100 18.02 -0.20 17.66
C VAL A 100 18.80 -1.43 18.10
N CYS A 101 18.55 -2.58 17.46
CA CYS A 101 19.26 -3.82 17.77
C CYS A 101 20.65 -3.92 17.13
N HIS A 102 20.96 -3.03 16.18
CA HIS A 102 22.26 -2.94 15.51
C HIS A 102 22.95 -1.62 15.88
#